data_AF-A0A7K0NWK6-F1
#
_entry.id   AF-A0A7K0NWK6-F1
#
_cell.length_a   1.000
_cell.length_b   1.000
_cell.length_c   1.000
_cell.angle_alpha   90.00
_cell.angle_beta   90.00
_cell.angle_gamma   90.00
#
_symmetry.space_group_name_H-M   'P 1'
#
loop_
_entity.id
_entity.type
_entity.pdbx_description
1 polymer ?
#
loop_
_entity_poly.entity_id
_entity_poly.type
_entity_poly.pdbx_seq_one_letter_code
_entity_poly.pdbx_strand_id
1 'polypeptide(L)'
;LADLLTEAKHSYADDCWVRAILMDTEVRLNPMAQLRTRFPHTIAIENNALDARSQTGGPDVEKIDSLTDEELAEHYWLDVREEKLEGEYRSLLVDAILTEKESAQ
;
A
#
# COMPACT_ATOMS: atom_id res chain seq x y z
N LEU A 1 -5.49 2.09 13.43
CA LEU A 1 -4.49 2.63 14.39
C LEU A 1 -5.13 3.51 15.46
N ALA A 2 -5.94 4.51 15.09
CA ALA A 2 -6.58 5.41 16.06
C ALA A 2 -7.33 4.65 17.16
N ASP A 3 -8.09 3.62 16.79
CA ASP A 3 -8.84 2.79 17.74
C ASP A 3 -7.92 2.08 18.74
N LEU A 4 -6.78 1.56 18.28
CA LEU A 4 -5.78 0.91 19.13
C LEU A 4 -5.19 1.89 20.17
N LEU A 5 -5.10 3.18 19.83
CA LEU A 5 -4.61 4.23 20.73
C LEU A 5 -5.66 4.70 21.74
N THR A 6 -6.95 4.42 21.54
CA THR A 6 -8.00 4.90 22.44
C THR A 6 -8.77 3.81 23.19
N GLU A 7 -8.74 2.57 22.72
CA GLU A 7 -9.53 1.49 23.33
C GLU A 7 -8.99 1.04 24.69
N ALA A 8 -9.83 1.12 25.72
CA ALA A 8 -9.49 0.71 27.10
C ALA A 8 -9.20 -0.80 27.24
N LYS A 9 -9.69 -1.63 26.31
CA LYS A 9 -9.46 -3.09 26.32
C LYS A 9 -7.98 -3.47 26.20
N HIS A 10 -7.12 -2.55 25.73
CA HIS A 10 -5.69 -2.77 25.54
C HIS A 10 -4.81 -2.18 26.66
N SER A 11 -5.41 -1.59 27.71
CA SER A 11 -4.64 -0.99 28.81
C SER A 11 -3.75 -1.98 29.58
N TYR A 12 -4.04 -3.28 29.50
CA TYR A 12 -3.15 -4.31 30.06
C TYR A 12 -1.76 -4.32 29.39
N ALA A 13 -1.64 -3.78 28.18
CA ALA A 13 -0.43 -3.82 27.37
C ALA A 13 0.40 -2.53 27.47
N ASP A 14 -0.05 -1.52 28.24
CA ASP A 14 0.59 -0.20 28.33
C ASP A 14 2.07 -0.33 28.79
N ASP A 15 2.37 -1.23 29.72
CA ASP A 15 3.73 -1.51 30.22
C ASP A 15 4.34 -2.83 29.69
N CYS A 16 3.78 -3.39 28.61
CA CYS A 16 4.24 -4.65 28.03
C CYS A 16 5.00 -4.42 26.72
N TRP A 17 5.84 -5.38 26.37
CA TRP A 17 6.44 -5.45 25.05
C TRP A 17 5.36 -5.81 24.01
N VAL A 18 5.09 -4.89 23.08
CA VAL A 18 3.98 -5.02 22.13
C VAL A 18 4.50 -5.29 20.72
N ARG A 19 3.90 -6.29 20.06
CA ARG A 19 3.89 -6.45 18.61
C ARG A 19 2.49 -6.08 18.10
N ALA A 20 2.41 -5.04 17.27
CA ALA A 20 1.14 -4.56 16.73
C ALA A 20 0.96 -5.02 15.27
N ILE A 21 -0.23 -5.51 14.94
CA ILE A 21 -0.63 -5.80 13.56
C ILE A 21 -1.67 -4.75 13.16
N LEU A 22 -1.34 -3.93 12.18
CA LEU A 22 -2.22 -2.92 11.62
C LEU A 22 -2.93 -3.50 10.41
N MET A 23 -4.25 -3.36 10.42
CA MET A 23 -5.14 -3.74 9.32
C MET A 23 -5.68 -2.50 8.59
N ASP A 24 -5.15 -1.30 8.90
CA ASP A 24 -5.57 -0.05 8.26
C ASP A 24 -5.25 -0.12 6.75
N THR A 25 -6.26 0.09 5.90
CA THR A 25 -6.11 0.09 4.43
C THR A 25 -5.39 1.32 3.89
N GLU A 26 -5.18 2.35 4.71
CA GLU A 26 -4.50 3.58 4.33
C GLU A 26 -3.02 3.58 4.78
N VAL A 27 -2.12 4.05 3.91
CA VAL A 27 -0.72 4.25 4.25
C VAL A 27 -0.60 5.39 5.26
N ARG A 28 -0.16 5.08 6.48
CA ARG A 28 0.04 6.09 7.53
C ARG A 28 1.50 6.52 7.63
N LEU A 29 1.70 7.82 7.83
CA LEU A 29 3.02 8.39 8.12
C LEU A 29 3.44 8.07 9.57
N ASN A 30 4.60 7.44 9.74
CA ASN A 30 5.23 7.15 11.03
C ASN A 30 4.34 6.42 12.06
N PRO A 31 3.76 5.24 11.73
CA PRO A 31 2.88 4.50 12.64
C PRO A 31 3.59 4.06 13.93
N MET A 32 4.92 3.83 13.89
CA MET A 32 5.73 3.49 15.06
C MET A 32 5.82 4.61 16.10
N ALA A 33 6.00 5.85 15.65
CA ALA A 33 6.05 6.98 16.56
C ALA A 33 4.70 7.16 17.28
N GLN A 34 3.60 6.99 16.53
CA GLN A 34 2.25 7.08 17.08
C GLN A 34 1.95 5.95 18.07
N LEU A 35 2.31 4.70 17.76
CA LEU A 35 2.12 3.57 18.67
C LEU A 35 2.88 3.73 19.98
N ARG A 36 4.11 4.24 19.93
CA ARG A 36 4.93 4.47 21.11
C ARG A 36 4.41 5.56 22.05
N THR A 37 3.46 6.40 21.61
CA THR A 37 2.82 7.36 22.52
C THR A 37 1.98 6.68 23.60
N ARG A 38 1.40 5.52 23.28
CA ARG A 38 0.58 4.73 24.21
C ARG A 38 1.27 3.46 24.70
N PHE A 39 2.03 2.81 23.83
CA PHE A 39 2.73 1.56 24.11
C PHE A 39 4.25 1.78 23.95
N PRO A 40 4.94 2.32 24.98
CA PRO A 40 6.35 2.74 24.87
C PRO A 40 7.29 1.61 24.44
N HIS A 41 6.94 0.36 24.78
CA HIS A 41 7.73 -0.84 24.50
C HIS A 41 7.31 -1.56 23.20
N THR A 42 6.75 -0.85 22.23
CA THR A 42 6.44 -1.42 20.91
C THR A 42 7.73 -1.78 20.17
N ILE A 43 7.89 -3.07 19.85
CA ILE A 43 9.09 -3.62 19.19
C ILE A 43 8.91 -3.69 17.67
N ALA A 44 7.71 -4.05 17.22
CA ALA A 44 7.46 -4.37 15.83
C ALA A 44 6.05 -3.99 15.39
N ILE A 45 5.94 -3.61 14.12
CA ILE A 45 4.69 -3.33 13.42
C ILE A 45 4.63 -4.19 12.18
N GLU A 46 3.52 -4.86 12.01
CA GLU A 46 3.16 -5.60 10.80
C GLU A 46 1.98 -4.88 10.16
N ASN A 47 2.05 -4.60 8.85
CA ASN A 47 0.95 -3.99 8.11
C ASN A 47 0.34 -5.04 7.19
N ASN A 48 -0.71 -5.70 7.65
CA ASN A 48 -1.34 -6.82 6.97
C ASN A 48 -2.42 -6.34 5.97
N ALA A 49 -2.64 -5.03 5.85
CA ALA A 49 -3.52 -4.48 4.83
C ALA A 49 -2.89 -4.54 3.42
N LEU A 50 -1.56 -4.52 3.32
CA LEU A 50 -0.85 -4.73 2.04
C LEU A 50 -1.07 -6.16 1.53
N ASP A 51 -1.06 -7.16 2.40
CA ASP A 51 -1.34 -8.55 2.04
C ASP A 51 -2.80 -8.78 1.62
N ALA A 52 -3.74 -7.96 2.12
CA ALA A 52 -5.13 -7.96 1.67
C ALA A 52 -5.31 -7.26 0.32
N ARG A 53 -4.57 -6.17 0.03
CA ARG A 53 -4.57 -5.49 -1.28
C ARG A 53 -3.92 -6.32 -2.38
N SER A 54 -2.95 -7.17 -2.04
CA SER A 54 -2.41 -8.18 -2.95
C SER A 54 -3.49 -9.16 -3.47
N GLN A 55 -4.66 -9.23 -2.83
CA GLN A 55 -5.80 -10.03 -3.31
C GLN A 55 -6.76 -9.25 -4.23
N THR A 56 -6.60 -7.94 -4.40
CA THR A 56 -7.51 -7.08 -5.19
C THR A 56 -6.95 -6.60 -6.53
N GLY A 57 -5.79 -7.12 -6.99
CA GLY A 57 -5.39 -6.99 -8.41
C GLY A 57 -4.10 -6.22 -8.69
N GLY A 58 -3.27 -5.97 -7.67
CA GLY A 58 -1.87 -5.57 -7.90
C GLY A 58 -1.08 -6.69 -8.57
N PRO A 59 -0.11 -6.37 -9.44
CA PRO A 59 0.74 -7.37 -10.06
C PRO A 59 1.59 -8.02 -8.98
N ASP A 60 1.64 -9.36 -9.01
CA ASP A 60 2.50 -10.15 -8.14
C ASP A 60 3.94 -9.64 -8.29
N VAL A 61 4.61 -9.35 -7.17
CA VAL A 61 5.97 -8.78 -7.16
C VAL A 61 6.94 -9.69 -7.92
N GLU A 62 6.67 -11.00 -7.93
CA GLU A 62 7.43 -11.99 -8.69
C GLU A 62 7.24 -11.90 -10.22
N LYS A 63 6.26 -11.13 -10.69
CA LYS A 63 5.90 -11.01 -12.12
C LYS A 63 6.15 -9.63 -12.71
N ILE A 64 6.58 -8.65 -11.92
CA ILE A 64 6.80 -7.27 -12.39
C ILE A 64 7.78 -7.25 -13.58
N ASP A 65 8.87 -8.03 -13.52
CA ASP A 65 9.88 -8.11 -14.59
C ASP A 65 9.36 -8.73 -15.89
N SER A 66 8.21 -9.41 -15.86
CA SER A 66 7.58 -10.02 -17.04
C SER A 66 6.48 -9.17 -17.68
N LEU A 67 6.12 -8.06 -17.04
CA LEU A 67 5.08 -7.16 -17.53
C LEU A 67 5.65 -6.13 -18.50
N THR A 68 4.87 -5.80 -19.52
CA THR A 68 5.13 -4.64 -20.36
C THR A 68 4.85 -3.34 -19.60
N ASP A 69 5.48 -2.24 -20.01
CA ASP A 69 5.23 -0.92 -19.39
C ASP A 69 3.75 -0.52 -19.43
N GLU A 70 3.04 -0.95 -20.48
CA GLU A 70 1.59 -0.75 -20.64
C GLU A 70 0.79 -1.52 -19.58
N GLU A 71 1.08 -2.81 -19.39
CA GLU A 71 0.43 -3.64 -18.37
C GLU A 71 0.75 -3.14 -16.97
N LEU A 72 1.99 -2.72 -16.70
CA LEU A 72 2.40 -2.18 -15.41
C LEU A 72 1.63 -0.89 -15.08
N ALA A 73 1.44 -0.03 -16.06
CA ALA A 73 0.70 1.21 -15.91
C ALA A 73 -0.83 0.99 -15.77
N GLU A 74 -1.40 0.03 -16.49
CA GLU A 74 -2.79 -0.41 -16.31
C GLU A 74 -3.02 -0.95 -14.89
N HIS A 75 -2.10 -1.76 -14.38
CA HIS A 75 -2.11 -2.27 -13.02
C HIS A 75 -2.01 -1.16 -11.97
N TYR A 76 -1.12 -0.19 -12.17
CA TYR A 76 -1.00 0.97 -11.29
C TYR A 76 -2.29 1.81 -11.27
N TRP A 77 -2.91 2.03 -12.44
CA TRP A 77 -4.18 2.75 -12.53
C TRP A 77 -5.29 2.06 -11.74
N LEU A 78 -5.40 0.73 -11.89
CA LEU A 78 -6.38 -0.07 -11.15
C LEU A 78 -6.14 -0.01 -9.63
N ASP A 79 -4.89 -0.07 -9.18
CA ASP A 79 -4.55 0.01 -7.76
C ASP A 79 -4.85 1.39 -7.15
N VAL A 80 -4.61 2.47 -7.90
CA VAL A 80 -4.79 3.84 -7.40
C VAL A 80 -6.24 4.31 -7.50
N ARG A 81 -6.96 3.96 -8.58
CA ARG A 81 -8.31 4.46 -8.85
C ARG A 81 -9.41 3.45 -8.61
N GLU A 82 -9.06 2.19 -8.33
CA GLU A 82 -10.01 1.08 -8.19
C GLU A 82 -10.92 0.92 -9.41
N GLU A 83 -10.48 1.40 -10.58
CA GLU A 83 -11.20 1.42 -11.85
C GLU A 83 -10.29 0.88 -12.96
N LYS A 84 -10.88 0.23 -13.98
CA LYS A 84 -10.12 -0.18 -15.16
C LYS A 84 -9.69 1.02 -16.00
N LEU A 85 -8.48 0.94 -16.56
CA LEU A 85 -8.01 1.95 -17.51
C LEU A 85 -8.70 1.73 -18.86
N GLU A 86 -9.67 2.58 -19.20
CA GLU A 86 -10.44 2.48 -20.44
C GLU A 86 -10.56 3.84 -21.16
N GLY A 87 -10.95 3.79 -22.44
CA GLY A 87 -11.25 4.97 -23.24
C GLY A 87 -10.06 5.91 -23.45
N GLU A 88 -10.32 7.21 -23.32
CA GLU A 88 -9.35 8.28 -23.62
C GLU A 88 -8.09 8.19 -22.74
N TYR A 89 -8.23 7.80 -21.47
CA TYR A 89 -7.10 7.66 -20.56
C TYR A 89 -6.14 6.54 -20.98
N ARG A 90 -6.68 5.43 -21.52
CA ARG A 90 -5.84 4.35 -22.06
C ARG A 90 -5.06 4.81 -23.29
N SER A 91 -5.72 5.55 -24.19
CA SER A 91 -5.06 6.09 -25.38
C SER A 91 -3.95 7.09 -25.03
N LEU A 92 -4.19 7.99 -24.07
CA LEU A 92 -3.19 8.94 -23.58
C LEU A 92 -1.98 8.24 -22.94
N LEU A 93 -2.23 7.16 -22.19
CA LEU A 93 -1.17 6.40 -21.55
C LEU A 93 -0.25 5.71 -22.56
N VAL A 94 -0.84 5.04 -23.55
CA VAL A 94 -0.08 4.38 -24.63
C VAL A 94 0.74 5.40 -25.42
N ASP A 95 0.16 6.55 -25.75
CA ASP A 95 0.85 7.62 -26.48
C ASP A 95 2.05 8.19 -25.68
N ALA A 96 1.88 8.40 -24.37
CA ALA A 96 2.94 8.84 -23.48
C ALA A 96 4.09 7.80 -23.38
N ILE A 97 3.75 6.52 -23.26
CA ILE A 97 4.75 5.43 -23.21
C ILE A 97 5.54 5.36 -24.51
N LEU A 98 4.88 5.46 -25.67
CA LEU A 98 5.54 5.45 -26.97
C LEU A 98 6.46 6.66 -27.15
N THR A 99 6.00 7.86 -26.77
CA THR A 99 6.78 9.10 -26.87
C THR A 99 8.04 9.06 -26.00
N GLU A 100 7.95 8.52 -24.77
CA GLU A 100 9.10 8.33 -23.89
C GLU A 100 10.11 7.32 -24.46
N LYS A 101 9.62 6.21 -25.05
CA LYS A 101 10.50 5.22 -25.70
C LYS A 101 11.27 5.79 -26.89
N GLU A 102 10.63 6.64 -27.69
CA GLU A 102 11.30 7.34 -28.80
C GLU A 102 12.32 8.38 -28.31
N SER A 103 12.05 9.01 -27.15
CA SER A 103 12.94 10.02 -26.57
C SER A 103 14.15 9.43 -25.84
N ALA A 104 14.07 8.15 -25.44
CA ALA A 104 15.14 7.42 -24.75
C ALA A 104 16.14 6.73 -25.70
N GLN A 105 15.95 6.85 -27.02
CA GLN A 105 16.74 6.19 -28.07
C GLN A 105 17.73 7.15 -28.74
#